data_AF-A0A167XBP3-F1
#
_entry.id   AF-A0A167XBP3-F1
#
_cell.length_a   1.000
_cell.length_b   1.000
_cell.length_c   1.000
_cell.angle_alpha   90.00
_cell.angle_beta   90.00
_cell.angle_gamma   90.00
#
_symmetry.space_group_name_H-M   'P 1'
#
loop_
_entity.id
_entity.type
_entity.pdbx_description
1 polymer ?
#
loop_
_entity_poly.entity_id
_entity_poly.type
_entity_poly.pdbx_seq_one_letter_code
_entity_poly.pdbx_strand_id
1 'polypeptide(L)'
;MANNSDAGAPPPLTTDSQLQVGIEIEFVAPPDTAWDAAHLRGLDRRDRTSLSQDACLHRLAGSLHAAGLPACYQITTTPLQCPRRNPLRDATPPDAVVVLAGGLTKCPPYRRWIACELNSPILSEADVFTTGLPPLGAALTALHGADISGPPHISLCYCGLHVHLSPDVPGGCTVAYAQRLLTLALLLDQPLLQPLCDPPRFGSLRPFPYSAMFGADFVPRASSSRRRQRSSLLFSSRARAHLPSSFAAAEARVLALIWRDDATWDDLRQVLEHRRPGADPLSVAPVLCKHMPALGGGGRANTTVEFRHAQTSFSHRFVREWTRLVLAIGRVALLPVDDYRRALTSMWEAAGRGQGRGEGVSMAVLRELSDAAEEAGMPGGGLDLAYWTIRYAEMRTFRNPDIDQESKAVLDEDGLIV
;
A
#
# COMPACT_ATOMS: atom_id res chain seq x y z
N MET A 1 -4.18 41.96 4.06
CA MET A 1 -4.02 40.52 4.30
C MET A 1 -4.95 40.15 5.44
N ALA A 2 -6.12 39.58 5.12
CA ALA A 2 -7.07 39.14 6.14
C ALA A 2 -6.58 37.80 6.70
N ASN A 3 -6.43 37.72 8.02
CA ASN A 3 -6.06 36.50 8.72
C ASN A 3 -7.20 35.48 8.57
N ASN A 4 -6.94 34.41 7.81
CA ASN A 4 -7.81 33.25 7.65
C ASN A 4 -7.71 32.34 8.90
N SER A 5 -8.00 32.88 10.09
CA SER A 5 -7.83 32.19 11.38
C SER A 5 -9.08 31.43 11.85
N ASP A 6 -10.10 31.29 11.01
CA ASP A 6 -11.39 30.68 11.37
C ASP A 6 -11.71 29.43 10.53
N ALA A 7 -10.68 28.70 10.12
CA ALA A 7 -10.88 27.32 9.68
C ALA A 7 -11.17 26.48 10.93
N GLY A 8 -12.44 26.41 11.32
CA GLY A 8 -12.91 25.58 12.42
C GLY A 8 -12.37 24.14 12.31
N ALA A 9 -12.21 23.48 13.45
CA ALA A 9 -11.71 22.12 13.49
C ALA A 9 -12.52 21.23 12.52
N PRO A 10 -11.85 20.38 11.71
CA PRO A 10 -12.56 19.52 10.77
C PRO A 10 -13.59 18.66 11.51
N PRO A 11 -14.75 18.39 10.89
CA PRO A 11 -15.78 17.58 11.52
C PRO A 11 -15.23 16.22 11.93
N PRO A 12 -15.75 15.61 13.02
CA PRO A 12 -15.33 14.28 13.41
C PRO A 12 -15.64 13.28 12.30
N LEU A 13 -14.70 12.38 12.03
CA LEU A 13 -14.90 11.28 11.09
C LEU A 13 -15.91 10.29 11.68
N THR A 14 -16.86 9.87 10.85
CA THR A 14 -17.95 8.93 11.17
C THR A 14 -18.08 7.86 10.10
N THR A 15 -18.98 6.89 10.30
CA THR A 15 -19.35 5.89 9.29
C THR A 15 -19.97 6.48 8.01
N ASP A 16 -20.47 7.73 8.07
CA ASP A 16 -20.99 8.43 6.89
C ASP A 16 -19.87 9.05 6.05
N SER A 17 -18.65 9.14 6.59
CA SER A 17 -17.49 9.65 5.86
C SER A 17 -17.13 8.70 4.73
N GLN A 18 -17.04 9.23 3.51
CA GLN A 18 -16.58 8.48 2.36
C GLN A 18 -15.07 8.23 2.45
N LEU A 19 -14.63 7.08 1.95
CA LEU A 19 -13.22 6.77 1.77
C LEU A 19 -12.82 7.01 0.33
N GLN A 20 -11.55 7.37 0.13
CA GLN A 20 -10.92 7.45 -1.17
C GLN A 20 -9.61 6.67 -1.14
N VAL A 21 -9.24 6.11 -2.30
CA VAL A 21 -8.05 5.28 -2.45
C VAL A 21 -7.21 5.66 -3.65
N GLY A 22 -5.89 5.56 -3.48
CA GLY A 22 -4.94 5.55 -4.60
C GLY A 22 -4.30 4.17 -4.68
N ILE A 23 -4.12 3.65 -5.89
CA ILE A 23 -3.52 2.34 -6.14
C ILE A 23 -2.18 2.58 -6.85
N GLU A 24 -1.14 1.93 -6.35
CA GLU A 24 0.22 1.97 -6.91
C GLU A 24 0.65 0.53 -7.21
N ILE A 25 1.07 0.27 -8.45
CA ILE A 25 1.46 -1.06 -8.93
C ILE A 25 2.91 -0.99 -9.41
N GLU A 26 3.84 -1.56 -8.64
CA GLU A 26 5.26 -1.57 -8.98
C GLU A 26 5.60 -2.78 -9.88
N PHE A 27 6.38 -2.62 -10.94
CA PHE A 27 6.85 -3.73 -11.78
C PHE A 27 8.24 -3.44 -12.33
N VAL A 28 8.84 -4.38 -13.07
CA VAL A 28 10.05 -4.11 -13.83
C VAL A 28 9.80 -4.34 -15.32
N ALA A 29 10.19 -3.36 -16.13
CA ALA A 29 10.09 -3.41 -17.58
C ALA A 29 11.49 -3.47 -18.20
N PRO A 30 11.66 -4.21 -19.31
CA PRO A 30 12.93 -4.24 -20.02
C PRO A 30 13.19 -2.89 -20.69
N PRO A 31 14.47 -2.52 -20.90
CA PRO A 31 14.80 -1.31 -21.64
C PRO A 31 14.36 -1.42 -23.11
N ASP A 32 14.11 -0.27 -23.75
CA ASP A 32 13.88 -0.22 -25.20
C ASP A 32 15.22 -0.40 -25.94
N THR A 33 15.57 -1.65 -26.23
CA THR A 33 16.88 -1.99 -26.82
C THR A 33 17.08 -1.40 -28.22
N ALA A 34 16.00 -1.25 -29.00
CA ALA A 34 16.05 -0.67 -30.33
C ALA A 34 16.32 0.84 -30.25
N TRP A 35 15.59 1.53 -29.36
CA TRP A 35 15.80 2.95 -29.11
C TRP A 35 17.20 3.21 -28.52
N ASP A 36 17.62 2.41 -27.55
CA ASP A 36 18.95 2.45 -26.93
C ASP A 36 20.07 2.33 -27.98
N ALA A 37 19.94 1.39 -28.92
CA ALA A 37 20.94 1.13 -29.96
C ALA A 37 21.08 2.30 -30.95
N ALA A 38 19.98 3.03 -31.19
CA ALA A 38 19.92 4.17 -32.09
C ALA A 38 20.38 5.48 -31.42
N HIS A 39 20.04 5.72 -30.15
CA HIS A 39 20.19 7.05 -29.52
C HIS A 39 21.27 7.13 -28.45
N LEU A 40 21.71 6.01 -27.87
CA LEU A 40 22.62 6.04 -26.71
C LEU A 40 24.08 5.75 -27.05
N ARG A 41 24.45 5.71 -28.34
CA ARG A 41 25.84 5.50 -28.75
C ARG A 41 26.68 6.75 -28.42
N GLY A 42 27.80 6.55 -27.73
CA GLY A 42 28.76 7.61 -27.41
C GLY A 42 28.37 8.48 -26.21
N LEU A 43 27.27 8.19 -25.53
CA LEU A 43 26.92 8.82 -24.25
C LEU A 43 27.67 8.16 -23.09
N ASP A 44 27.90 8.92 -22.03
CA ASP A 44 28.43 8.34 -20.80
C ASP A 44 27.42 7.39 -20.14
N ARG A 45 27.89 6.63 -19.15
CA ARG A 45 27.07 5.61 -18.48
C ARG A 45 25.86 6.20 -17.76
N ARG A 46 25.98 7.38 -17.15
CA ARG A 46 24.92 8.00 -16.34
C ARG A 46 23.81 8.50 -17.26
N ASP A 47 24.17 9.25 -18.29
CA ASP A 47 23.22 9.79 -19.26
C ASP A 47 22.53 8.65 -20.03
N ARG A 48 23.28 7.59 -20.35
CA ARG A 48 22.73 6.37 -20.95
C ARG A 48 21.65 5.74 -20.07
N THR A 49 21.87 5.60 -18.77
CA THR A 49 20.88 5.02 -17.85
C THR A 49 19.62 5.88 -17.77
N SER A 50 19.76 7.19 -17.55
CA SER A 50 18.60 8.08 -17.42
C SER A 50 17.78 8.18 -18.71
N LEU A 51 18.43 8.22 -19.87
CA LEU A 51 17.71 8.26 -21.15
C LEU A 51 17.05 6.92 -21.52
N SER A 52 17.70 5.79 -21.21
CA SER A 52 17.09 4.46 -21.41
C SER A 52 15.85 4.28 -20.51
N GLN A 53 15.91 4.79 -19.28
CA GLN A 53 14.74 4.88 -18.42
C GLN A 53 13.64 5.75 -19.04
N ASP A 54 13.95 6.98 -19.45
CA ASP A 54 12.95 7.87 -20.05
C ASP A 54 12.31 7.25 -21.31
N ALA A 55 13.10 6.54 -22.13
CA ALA A 55 12.61 5.85 -23.33
C ALA A 55 11.68 4.67 -22.99
N CYS A 56 12.05 3.87 -21.99
CA CYS A 56 11.19 2.79 -21.47
C CYS A 56 9.84 3.35 -20.99
N LEU A 57 9.86 4.40 -20.17
CA LEU A 57 8.64 5.03 -19.64
C LEU A 57 7.80 5.68 -20.76
N HIS A 58 8.44 6.32 -21.73
CA HIS A 58 7.77 6.88 -22.90
C HIS A 58 7.03 5.81 -23.70
N ARG A 59 7.66 4.66 -23.95
CA ARG A 59 7.04 3.53 -24.64
C ARG A 59 5.82 3.01 -23.88
N LEU A 60 5.94 2.80 -22.57
CA LEU A 60 4.81 2.33 -21.74
C LEU A 60 3.65 3.32 -21.75
N ALA A 61 3.93 4.63 -21.64
CA ALA A 61 2.92 5.68 -21.75
C ALA A 61 2.26 5.68 -23.15
N GLY A 62 3.04 5.45 -24.21
CA GLY A 62 2.53 5.28 -25.57
C GLY A 62 1.55 4.11 -25.71
N SER A 63 1.84 2.97 -25.08
CA SER A 63 0.94 1.81 -25.07
C SER A 63 -0.37 2.08 -24.31
N LEU A 64 -0.30 2.78 -23.17
CA LEU A 64 -1.49 3.23 -22.45
C LEU A 64 -2.34 4.20 -23.29
N HIS A 65 -1.70 5.17 -23.95
CA HIS A 65 -2.38 6.11 -24.82
C HIS A 65 -3.05 5.42 -26.01
N ALA A 66 -2.38 4.44 -26.63
CA ALA A 66 -2.94 3.64 -27.71
C ALA A 66 -4.17 2.82 -27.26
N ALA A 67 -4.26 2.48 -25.96
CA ALA A 67 -5.42 1.85 -25.35
C ALA A 67 -6.52 2.87 -24.93
N GLY A 68 -6.38 4.15 -25.29
CA GLY A 68 -7.35 5.21 -24.97
C GLY A 68 -7.26 5.72 -23.54
N LEU A 69 -6.18 5.42 -22.81
CA LEU A 69 -5.98 5.86 -21.44
C LEU A 69 -5.10 7.12 -21.42
N PRO A 70 -5.48 8.19 -20.69
CA PRO A 70 -4.58 9.31 -20.49
C PRO A 70 -3.38 8.81 -19.68
N ALA A 71 -2.14 8.99 -20.16
CA ALA A 71 -0.96 8.50 -19.45
C ALA A 71 0.21 9.46 -19.58
N CYS A 72 0.92 9.74 -18.48
CA CYS A 72 2.18 10.50 -18.46
C CYS A 72 3.33 9.66 -17.92
N TYR A 73 4.49 10.30 -17.81
CA TYR A 73 5.63 9.73 -17.12
C TYR A 73 6.54 10.86 -16.64
N GLN A 74 7.27 10.60 -15.57
CA GLN A 74 8.23 11.55 -15.08
C GLN A 74 9.52 11.45 -15.91
N ILE A 75 9.84 12.52 -16.65
CA ILE A 75 11.13 12.65 -17.31
C ILE A 75 12.20 12.83 -16.23
N THR A 76 13.09 11.86 -16.12
CA THR A 76 14.17 11.87 -15.12
C THR A 76 15.37 12.69 -15.56
N THR A 77 15.54 12.88 -16.88
CA THR A 77 16.63 13.71 -17.41
C THR A 77 16.35 15.21 -17.28
N THR A 78 17.27 15.90 -16.62
CA THR A 78 17.31 17.37 -16.59
C THR A 78 17.95 17.92 -17.88
N PRO A 79 17.69 19.18 -18.26
CA PRO A 79 18.39 19.82 -19.37
C PRO A 79 19.92 19.83 -19.21
N LEU A 80 20.41 19.79 -17.96
CA LEU A 80 21.83 19.71 -17.65
C LEU A 80 22.43 18.32 -17.96
N GLN A 81 21.63 17.25 -17.77
CA GLN A 81 22.02 15.86 -18.09
C GLN A 81 21.83 15.52 -19.57
N CYS A 82 21.00 16.29 -20.29
CA CYS A 82 20.86 16.13 -21.74
C CYS A 82 20.99 17.50 -22.43
N PRO A 83 22.23 18.03 -22.57
CA PRO A 83 22.47 19.36 -23.12
C PRO A 83 21.98 19.51 -24.57
N ARG A 84 21.89 18.39 -25.29
CA ARG A 84 21.41 18.32 -26.68
C ARG A 84 19.89 18.24 -26.83
N ARG A 85 19.14 18.54 -25.75
CA ARG A 85 17.68 18.42 -25.65
C ARG A 85 17.23 16.95 -25.67
N ASN A 86 16.45 16.53 -24.66
CA ASN A 86 15.89 15.18 -24.66
C ASN A 86 14.82 15.07 -25.76
N PRO A 87 15.01 14.21 -26.78
CA PRO A 87 14.09 14.09 -27.91
C PRO A 87 12.68 13.63 -27.50
N LEU A 88 12.55 12.96 -26.34
CA LEU A 88 11.28 12.48 -25.83
C LEU A 88 10.39 13.61 -25.29
N ARG A 89 10.97 14.76 -24.93
CA ARG A 89 10.20 15.94 -24.47
C ARG A 89 9.29 16.47 -25.57
N ASP A 90 9.76 16.43 -26.82
CA ASP A 90 9.00 16.93 -27.96
C ASP A 90 7.95 15.92 -28.45
N ALA A 91 8.11 14.65 -28.09
CA ALA A 91 7.20 13.56 -28.45
C ALA A 91 6.12 13.28 -27.39
N THR A 92 6.16 13.94 -26.23
CA THR A 92 5.20 13.69 -25.14
C THR A 92 3.84 14.32 -25.48
N PRO A 93 2.72 13.57 -25.44
CA PRO A 93 1.39 14.14 -25.66
C PRO A 93 1.04 15.21 -24.61
N PRO A 94 0.35 16.30 -24.98
CA PRO A 94 0.02 17.38 -24.05
C PRO A 94 -0.99 17.01 -22.94
N ASP A 95 -1.80 15.95 -23.13
CA ASP A 95 -2.91 15.57 -22.23
C ASP A 95 -2.65 14.29 -21.41
N ALA A 96 -1.37 13.99 -21.22
CA ALA A 96 -0.86 12.81 -20.54
C ALA A 96 -1.13 12.86 -19.01
N VAL A 97 -1.88 11.91 -18.42
CA VAL A 97 -2.08 11.82 -16.94
C VAL A 97 -2.12 10.37 -16.41
N VAL A 98 -0.95 9.83 -16.09
CA VAL A 98 -0.67 8.69 -15.17
C VAL A 98 0.80 8.82 -14.81
N VAL A 99 1.20 8.81 -13.54
CA VAL A 99 2.63 8.95 -13.20
C VAL A 99 3.31 7.60 -13.26
N LEU A 100 4.08 7.37 -14.33
CA LEU A 100 5.12 6.35 -14.31
C LEU A 100 6.40 6.93 -13.69
N ALA A 101 6.77 6.43 -12.50
CA ALA A 101 8.04 6.70 -11.85
C ALA A 101 8.93 5.45 -11.93
N GLY A 102 10.25 5.63 -11.87
CA GLY A 102 11.14 4.50 -11.98
C GLY A 102 12.58 4.73 -11.56
N GLY A 103 13.35 3.66 -11.56
CA GLY A 103 14.80 3.66 -11.36
C GLY A 103 15.40 2.32 -11.77
N LEU A 104 16.73 2.18 -11.75
CA LEU A 104 17.34 0.87 -11.97
C LEU A 104 16.96 -0.07 -10.82
N THR A 105 16.48 -1.26 -11.15
CA THR A 105 16.22 -2.28 -10.12
C THR A 105 17.53 -2.82 -9.56
N LYS A 106 17.54 -3.07 -8.26
CA LYS A 106 18.66 -3.70 -7.54
C LYS A 106 18.59 -5.22 -7.57
N CYS A 107 17.53 -5.78 -8.15
CA CYS A 107 17.35 -7.22 -8.30
C CYS A 107 18.41 -7.78 -9.27
N PRO A 108 19.28 -8.71 -8.86
CA PRO A 108 20.35 -9.27 -9.70
C PRO A 108 19.93 -9.72 -11.11
N PRO A 109 18.83 -10.48 -11.30
CA PRO A 109 18.38 -10.89 -12.64
C PRO A 109 17.96 -9.70 -13.52
N TYR A 110 17.59 -8.57 -12.90
CA TYR A 110 16.98 -7.44 -13.60
C TYR A 110 17.86 -6.18 -13.59
N ARG A 111 19.15 -6.23 -13.25
CA ARG A 111 20.01 -5.02 -13.06
C ARG A 111 20.03 -3.98 -14.19
N ARG A 112 19.60 -4.34 -15.40
CA ARG A 112 19.50 -3.45 -16.57
C ARG A 112 18.06 -3.05 -16.92
N TRP A 113 17.09 -3.57 -16.19
CA TRP A 113 15.68 -3.29 -16.35
C TRP A 113 15.31 -2.06 -15.52
N ILE A 114 14.19 -1.46 -15.91
CA ILE A 114 13.67 -0.25 -15.34
C ILE A 114 12.57 -0.66 -14.36
N ALA A 115 12.74 -0.35 -13.07
CA ALA A 115 11.62 -0.38 -12.14
C ALA A 115 10.62 0.69 -12.55
N CYS A 116 9.35 0.32 -12.59
CA CYS A 116 8.25 1.14 -13.04
C CYS A 116 7.15 1.09 -11.98
N GLU A 117 6.35 2.15 -11.93
CA GLU A 117 5.25 2.29 -10.98
C GLU A 117 4.04 2.82 -11.75
N LEU A 118 2.92 2.10 -11.73
CA LEU A 118 1.65 2.57 -12.28
C LEU A 118 0.78 3.10 -11.14
N ASN A 119 0.41 4.38 -11.22
CA ASN A 119 -0.47 5.04 -10.26
C ASN A 119 -1.88 5.22 -10.83
N SER A 120 -2.90 4.85 -10.06
CA SER A 120 -4.28 5.23 -10.36
C SER A 120 -4.53 6.72 -10.05
N PRO A 121 -5.57 7.33 -10.65
CA PRO A 121 -6.17 8.52 -10.04
C PRO A 121 -6.66 8.18 -8.62
N ILE A 122 -6.97 9.21 -7.82
CA ILE A 122 -7.67 9.00 -6.56
C ILE A 122 -9.09 8.56 -6.89
N LEU A 123 -9.46 7.38 -6.42
CA LEU A 123 -10.75 6.74 -6.65
C LEU A 123 -11.63 6.91 -5.42
N SER A 124 -12.92 7.12 -5.63
CA SER A 124 -13.88 7.00 -4.54
C SER A 124 -14.03 5.53 -4.14
N GLU A 125 -14.45 5.28 -2.91
CA GLU A 125 -14.83 3.94 -2.48
C GLU A 125 -15.87 3.32 -3.43
N ALA A 126 -16.89 4.09 -3.82
CA ALA A 126 -17.92 3.64 -4.75
C ALA A 126 -17.33 3.13 -6.08
N ASP A 127 -16.36 3.83 -6.66
CA ASP A 127 -15.73 3.41 -7.92
C ASP A 127 -15.13 2.00 -7.82
N VAL A 128 -14.48 1.67 -6.69
CA VAL A 128 -13.89 0.36 -6.46
C VAL A 128 -14.96 -0.74 -6.39
N PHE A 129 -16.10 -0.46 -5.75
CA PHE A 129 -17.16 -1.45 -5.52
C PHE A 129 -18.12 -1.61 -6.70
N THR A 130 -18.49 -0.52 -7.37
CA THR A 130 -19.57 -0.53 -8.38
C THR A 130 -19.05 -0.65 -9.80
N THR A 131 -17.93 0.01 -10.12
CA THR A 131 -17.41 0.01 -11.50
C THR A 131 -16.47 -1.16 -11.73
N GLY A 132 -15.84 -1.67 -10.67
CA GLY A 132 -14.87 -2.75 -10.77
C GLY A 132 -13.64 -2.33 -11.57
N LEU A 133 -13.16 -1.09 -11.39
CA LEU A 133 -11.93 -0.54 -11.96
C LEU A 133 -11.67 -0.81 -13.47
N PRO A 134 -12.62 -0.65 -14.40
CA PRO A 134 -12.43 -1.06 -15.80
C PRO A 134 -11.21 -0.40 -16.50
N PRO A 135 -10.90 0.90 -16.27
CA PRO A 135 -9.68 1.51 -16.81
C PRO A 135 -8.39 0.82 -16.35
N LEU A 136 -8.38 0.20 -15.16
CA LEU A 136 -7.22 -0.52 -14.67
C LEU A 136 -6.98 -1.81 -15.45
N GLY A 137 -8.02 -2.59 -15.75
CA GLY A 137 -7.89 -3.78 -16.60
C GLY A 137 -7.30 -3.46 -17.96
N ALA A 138 -7.83 -2.42 -18.62
CA ALA A 138 -7.27 -1.92 -19.88
C ALA A 138 -5.81 -1.48 -19.75
N ALA A 139 -5.44 -0.80 -18.64
CA ALA A 139 -4.08 -0.36 -18.39
C ALA A 139 -3.12 -1.54 -18.23
N LEU A 140 -3.48 -2.54 -17.43
CA LEU A 140 -2.66 -3.73 -17.18
C LEU A 140 -2.46 -4.54 -18.46
N THR A 141 -3.52 -4.74 -19.26
CA THR A 141 -3.43 -5.40 -20.57
C THR A 141 -2.55 -4.62 -21.53
N ALA A 142 -2.70 -3.30 -21.61
CA ALA A 142 -1.89 -2.45 -22.47
C ALA A 142 -0.41 -2.47 -22.08
N LEU A 143 -0.08 -2.44 -20.78
CA LEU A 143 1.29 -2.55 -20.29
C LEU A 143 1.87 -3.95 -20.51
N HIS A 144 1.07 -5.01 -20.33
CA HIS A 144 1.48 -6.38 -20.59
C HIS A 144 1.83 -6.58 -22.07
N GLY A 145 1.06 -5.97 -22.98
CA GLY A 145 1.31 -5.99 -24.43
C GLY A 145 2.26 -4.91 -24.95
N ALA A 146 2.82 -4.06 -24.09
CA ALA A 146 3.58 -2.88 -24.50
C ALA A 146 4.95 -3.19 -25.12
N ASP A 147 5.47 -4.41 -24.91
CA ASP A 147 6.87 -4.71 -25.21
C ASP A 147 7.06 -5.78 -26.28
N ILE A 148 8.01 -5.48 -27.17
CA ILE A 148 8.50 -6.36 -28.24
C ILE A 148 9.39 -7.47 -27.66
N SER A 149 10.02 -7.23 -26.49
CA SER A 149 10.96 -8.17 -25.85
C SER A 149 10.31 -9.07 -24.79
N GLY A 150 9.02 -8.89 -24.46
CA GLY A 150 8.24 -9.72 -23.55
C GLY A 150 7.47 -8.93 -22.49
N PRO A 151 6.51 -9.55 -21.79
CA PRO A 151 5.70 -8.86 -20.79
C PRO A 151 6.54 -8.31 -19.62
N PRO A 152 6.02 -7.34 -18.84
CA PRO A 152 6.63 -6.90 -17.60
C PRO A 152 6.92 -8.06 -16.65
N HIS A 153 7.99 -7.94 -15.86
CA HIS A 153 8.29 -8.90 -14.80
C HIS A 153 7.90 -8.33 -13.44
N ILE A 154 7.59 -9.24 -12.51
CA ILE A 154 7.31 -8.90 -11.12
C ILE A 154 8.44 -9.47 -10.27
N SER A 155 9.18 -8.58 -9.60
CA SER A 155 10.13 -9.02 -8.60
C SER A 155 9.46 -9.14 -7.25
N LEU A 156 9.16 -10.37 -6.81
CA LEU A 156 8.35 -10.63 -5.60
C LEU A 156 8.81 -9.86 -4.35
N CYS A 157 10.12 -9.64 -4.20
CA CYS A 157 10.70 -8.90 -3.07
C CYS A 157 10.71 -7.36 -3.24
N TYR A 158 10.54 -6.84 -4.46
CA TYR A 158 10.75 -5.42 -4.78
C TYR A 158 9.58 -4.74 -5.50
N CYS A 159 8.58 -5.51 -5.95
CA CYS A 159 7.43 -5.03 -6.72
C CYS A 159 6.15 -5.29 -5.93
N GLY A 160 5.65 -4.28 -5.23
CA GLY A 160 4.45 -4.30 -4.41
C GLY A 160 3.22 -3.66 -5.05
N LEU A 161 2.06 -4.13 -4.59
CA LEU A 161 0.78 -3.45 -4.76
C LEU A 161 0.55 -2.59 -3.52
N HIS A 162 0.61 -1.27 -3.69
CA HIS A 162 0.34 -0.34 -2.60
C HIS A 162 -1.06 0.27 -2.74
N VAL A 163 -1.76 0.35 -1.60
CA VAL A 163 -3.07 1.00 -1.50
C VAL A 163 -2.98 2.14 -0.50
N HIS A 164 -3.13 3.35 -1.01
CA HIS A 164 -3.25 4.58 -0.25
C HIS A 164 -4.68 4.75 0.20
N LEU A 165 -4.90 4.95 1.49
CA LEU A 165 -6.22 5.10 2.06
C LEU A 165 -6.33 6.43 2.82
N SER A 166 -7.39 7.18 2.54
CA SER A 166 -7.76 8.37 3.30
C SER A 166 -9.28 8.59 3.29
N PRO A 167 -9.85 9.28 4.28
CA PRO A 167 -11.21 9.80 4.18
C PRO A 167 -11.27 10.95 3.17
N ASP A 168 -12.36 11.02 2.40
CA ASP A 168 -12.66 12.12 1.50
C ASP A 168 -13.31 13.29 2.25
N VAL A 169 -12.52 13.92 3.13
CA VAL A 169 -12.91 15.12 3.86
C VAL A 169 -11.81 16.17 3.78
N PRO A 170 -12.12 17.47 3.95
CA PRO A 170 -11.10 18.49 4.08
C PRO A 170 -10.11 18.14 5.20
N GLY A 171 -8.81 18.11 4.87
CA GLY A 171 -7.74 17.73 5.81
C GLY A 171 -7.40 16.23 5.83
N GLY A 172 -8.16 15.40 5.10
CA GLY A 172 -7.85 13.99 4.85
C GLY A 172 -7.86 13.14 6.11
N CYS A 173 -6.85 12.28 6.25
CA CYS A 173 -6.69 11.41 7.40
C CYS A 173 -6.35 12.21 8.67
N THR A 174 -7.01 11.90 9.78
CA THR A 174 -6.68 12.42 11.12
C THR A 174 -5.75 11.45 11.85
N VAL A 175 -4.98 11.94 12.84
CA VAL A 175 -4.16 11.07 13.70
C VAL A 175 -5.01 10.00 14.39
N ALA A 176 -6.22 10.33 14.86
CA ALA A 176 -7.11 9.38 15.52
C ALA A 176 -7.53 8.23 14.60
N TYR A 177 -7.86 8.53 13.35
CA TYR A 177 -8.20 7.53 12.35
C TYR A 177 -6.98 6.69 11.96
N ALA A 178 -5.81 7.33 11.80
CA ALA A 178 -4.55 6.63 11.57
C ALA A 178 -4.20 5.66 12.73
N GLN A 179 -4.37 6.07 13.99
CA GLN A 179 -4.15 5.21 15.16
C GLN A 179 -5.01 3.94 15.10
N ARG A 180 -6.29 4.09 14.76
CA ARG A 180 -7.21 2.96 14.60
C ARG A 180 -6.83 2.05 13.43
N LEU A 181 -6.45 2.62 12.28
CA LEU A 181 -5.96 1.89 11.11
C LEU A 181 -4.68 1.10 11.43
N LEU A 182 -3.68 1.72 12.06
CA LEU A 182 -2.44 1.07 12.43
C LEU A 182 -2.65 -0.04 13.48
N THR A 183 -3.62 0.16 14.37
CA THR A 183 -4.03 -0.87 15.35
C THR A 183 -4.67 -2.08 14.66
N LEU A 184 -5.53 -1.87 13.67
CA LEU A 184 -6.10 -2.95 12.85
C LEU A 184 -5.01 -3.64 12.03
N ALA A 185 -4.13 -2.89 11.39
CA ALA A 185 -3.02 -3.46 10.64
C ALA A 185 -2.10 -4.32 11.53
N LEU A 186 -1.80 -3.87 12.75
CA LEU A 186 -1.06 -4.66 13.74
C LEU A 186 -1.76 -5.98 14.07
N LEU A 187 -3.08 -5.95 14.29
CA LEU A 187 -3.85 -7.14 14.62
C LEU A 187 -3.95 -8.11 13.43
N LEU A 188 -4.17 -7.57 12.23
CA LEU A 188 -4.46 -8.35 11.03
C LEU A 188 -3.20 -8.87 10.33
N ASP A 189 -2.03 -8.30 10.60
CA ASP A 189 -0.78 -8.63 9.92
C ASP A 189 -0.50 -10.14 9.86
N GLN A 190 -0.27 -10.77 11.01
CA GLN A 190 0.10 -12.19 11.09
C GLN A 190 -1.06 -13.14 10.78
N PRO A 191 -2.30 -12.94 11.30
CA PRO A 191 -3.37 -13.90 11.08
C PRO A 191 -4.08 -13.74 9.73
N LEU A 192 -3.94 -12.61 9.03
CA LEU A 192 -4.67 -12.36 7.78
C LEU A 192 -3.81 -11.81 6.63
N LEU A 193 -3.23 -10.61 6.77
CA LEU A 193 -2.59 -9.91 5.66
C LEU A 193 -1.37 -10.66 5.11
N GLN A 194 -0.45 -11.06 5.98
CA GLN A 194 0.71 -11.85 5.61
C GLN A 194 0.28 -13.19 5.00
N PRO A 195 -0.70 -13.93 5.57
CA PRO A 195 -1.16 -15.16 4.96
C PRO A 195 -1.72 -15.08 3.52
N LEU A 196 -2.24 -13.91 3.12
CA LEU A 196 -2.79 -13.68 1.77
C LEU A 196 -1.75 -13.20 0.75
N CYS A 197 -0.52 -12.93 1.20
CA CYS A 197 0.57 -12.47 0.35
C CYS A 197 1.53 -13.60 -0.06
N ASP A 198 2.39 -13.31 -1.02
CA ASP A 198 3.42 -14.22 -1.52
C ASP A 198 4.53 -14.50 -0.47
N PRO A 199 5.00 -15.76 -0.28
CA PRO A 199 5.92 -16.12 0.81
C PRO A 199 7.25 -15.36 0.89
N PRO A 200 7.96 -15.07 -0.21
CA PRO A 200 9.06 -14.11 -0.23
C PRO A 200 8.83 -12.78 0.51
N ARG A 201 7.58 -12.32 0.64
CA ARG A 201 7.24 -11.10 1.39
C ARG A 201 7.21 -11.29 2.91
N PHE A 202 7.13 -12.52 3.40
CA PHE A 202 6.99 -12.83 4.83
C PHE A 202 8.22 -12.48 5.67
N GLY A 203 9.42 -12.58 5.07
CA GLY A 203 10.69 -12.30 5.75
C GLY A 203 11.02 -10.81 5.80
N SER A 204 10.44 -10.03 4.89
CA SER A 204 10.74 -8.61 4.67
C SER A 204 9.79 -7.67 5.39
N LEU A 205 8.59 -8.16 5.73
CA LEU A 205 7.45 -7.34 6.17
C LEU A 205 6.98 -7.79 7.55
N ARG A 206 7.54 -7.21 8.62
CA ARG A 206 6.77 -7.01 9.85
C ARG A 206 6.36 -5.53 9.89
N PRO A 207 5.07 -5.19 10.09
CA PRO A 207 4.59 -3.80 10.10
C PRO A 207 5.22 -2.96 11.17
N PHE A 208 5.58 -3.60 12.29
CA PHE A 208 6.23 -2.94 13.39
C PHE A 208 7.61 -3.55 13.56
N PRO A 209 8.68 -2.79 13.30
CA PRO A 209 10.03 -3.31 13.42
C PRO A 209 10.25 -3.71 14.87
N TYR A 210 10.83 -4.90 15.07
CA TYR A 210 11.20 -5.41 16.40
C TYR A 210 12.03 -4.41 17.23
N SER A 211 12.71 -3.43 16.61
CA SER A 211 13.41 -2.36 17.32
C SER A 211 12.47 -1.47 18.14
N ALA A 212 11.23 -1.22 17.71
CA ALA A 212 10.22 -0.58 18.56
C ALA A 212 9.85 -1.41 19.79
N MET A 213 9.99 -2.75 19.72
CA MET A 213 9.83 -3.63 20.88
C MET A 213 11.03 -3.65 21.84
N PHE A 214 12.24 -3.26 21.41
CA PHE A 214 13.47 -3.43 22.20
C PHE A 214 14.32 -2.15 22.38
N GLY A 215 13.91 -1.01 21.81
CA GLY A 215 14.53 0.28 22.06
C GLY A 215 14.47 0.59 23.56
N ALA A 216 15.64 0.53 24.21
CA ALA A 216 15.78 0.77 25.65
C ALA A 216 15.42 2.21 26.06
N ASP A 217 15.35 3.12 25.09
CA ASP A 217 15.18 4.55 25.31
C ASP A 217 13.71 5.00 25.37
N PHE A 218 12.75 4.16 24.97
CA PHE A 218 11.33 4.53 24.94
C PHE A 218 10.48 3.93 26.07
N VAL A 219 10.95 2.89 26.77
CA VAL A 219 10.21 2.31 27.90
C VAL A 219 11.17 1.84 29.02
N PRO A 220 11.02 2.30 30.28
CA PRO A 220 11.86 1.85 31.39
C PRO A 220 11.82 0.33 31.56
N ARG A 221 12.99 -0.31 31.51
CA ARG A 221 13.18 -1.76 31.75
C ARG A 221 12.63 -2.15 33.12
N ALA A 222 11.60 -3.00 33.16
CA ALA A 222 11.12 -3.61 34.39
C ALA A 222 10.97 -5.13 34.25
N SER A 223 11.27 -5.83 35.34
CA SER A 223 11.34 -7.29 35.49
C SER A 223 10.04 -8.03 35.19
N SER A 224 10.20 -9.28 34.74
CA SER A 224 9.22 -10.15 34.08
C SER A 224 8.03 -10.61 34.92
N SER A 225 7.98 -10.36 36.24
CA SER A 225 6.95 -10.92 37.13
C SER A 225 5.74 -10.02 37.40
N ARG A 226 5.69 -8.76 36.93
CA ARG A 226 4.58 -7.80 37.17
C ARG A 226 3.82 -7.35 35.91
N ARG A 227 3.80 -8.18 34.87
CA ARG A 227 3.36 -7.75 33.52
C ARG A 227 1.84 -7.52 33.37
N ARG A 228 0.99 -8.24 34.13
CA ARG A 228 -0.48 -8.14 34.00
C ARG A 228 -1.11 -6.92 34.69
N GLN A 229 -0.47 -6.35 35.71
CA GLN A 229 -1.04 -5.25 36.51
C GLN A 229 -0.63 -3.85 36.03
N ARG A 230 0.30 -3.75 35.06
CA ARG A 230 0.84 -2.47 34.57
C ARG A 230 0.37 -2.05 33.19
N SER A 231 -0.30 -2.90 32.42
CA SER A 231 -0.83 -2.47 31.11
C SER A 231 -1.85 -1.34 31.24
N SER A 232 -2.64 -1.30 32.33
CA SER A 232 -3.60 -0.22 32.57
C SER A 232 -2.95 1.15 32.81
N LEU A 233 -1.66 1.19 33.20
CA LEU A 233 -0.90 2.43 33.45
C LEU A 233 -0.17 2.95 32.21
N LEU A 234 -0.01 2.12 31.16
CA LEU A 234 0.67 2.52 29.93
C LEU A 234 -0.24 3.23 28.93
N PHE A 235 -1.55 3.07 29.09
CA PHE A 235 -2.54 3.58 28.14
C PHE A 235 -3.39 4.69 28.75
N SER A 236 -3.56 5.76 28.00
CA SER A 236 -4.49 6.83 28.36
C SER A 236 -5.93 6.32 28.46
N SER A 237 -6.81 7.13 29.05
CA SER A 237 -8.25 6.82 29.08
C SER A 237 -8.81 6.67 27.67
N ARG A 238 -8.39 7.53 26.74
CA ARG A 238 -8.75 7.47 25.32
C ARG A 238 -8.33 6.14 24.70
N ALA A 239 -7.05 5.76 24.81
CA ALA A 239 -6.56 4.50 24.27
C ALA A 239 -7.33 3.28 24.81
N ARG A 240 -7.60 3.26 26.11
CA ARG A 240 -8.38 2.18 26.76
C ARG A 240 -9.83 2.11 26.30
N ALA A 241 -10.42 3.20 25.81
CA ALA A 241 -11.75 3.20 25.25
C ALA A 241 -11.81 2.43 23.92
N HIS A 242 -10.73 2.42 23.14
CA HIS A 242 -10.66 1.74 21.84
C HIS A 242 -10.13 0.31 21.92
N LEU A 243 -9.25 0.02 22.88
CA LEU A 243 -8.46 -1.22 22.87
C LEU A 243 -9.07 -2.32 23.77
N PRO A 244 -9.27 -3.55 23.25
CA PRO A 244 -9.57 -4.72 24.06
C PRO A 244 -8.43 -4.99 25.04
N SER A 245 -8.75 -5.27 26.31
CA SER A 245 -7.75 -5.39 27.37
C SER A 245 -6.74 -6.52 27.13
N SER A 246 -7.18 -7.63 26.54
CA SER A 246 -6.34 -8.78 26.19
C SER A 246 -5.35 -8.44 25.08
N PHE A 247 -5.80 -7.75 24.04
CA PHE A 247 -4.96 -7.29 22.94
C PHE A 247 -3.98 -6.21 23.39
N ALA A 248 -4.46 -5.21 24.14
CA ALA A 248 -3.62 -4.17 24.75
C ALA A 248 -2.52 -4.75 25.65
N ALA A 249 -2.79 -5.84 26.36
CA ALA A 249 -1.78 -6.51 27.18
C ALA A 249 -0.75 -7.30 26.34
N ALA A 250 -1.18 -7.91 25.23
CA ALA A 250 -0.30 -8.68 24.34
C ALA A 250 0.66 -7.74 23.58
N GLU A 251 0.13 -6.67 23.00
CA GLU A 251 0.85 -5.73 22.13
C GLU A 251 1.22 -4.40 22.82
N ALA A 252 1.36 -4.43 24.15
CA ALA A 252 1.45 -3.23 24.98
C ALA A 252 2.49 -2.19 24.52
N ARG A 253 3.65 -2.65 24.01
CA ARG A 253 4.75 -1.77 23.60
C ARG A 253 4.42 -0.99 22.34
N VAL A 254 3.97 -1.68 21.29
CA VAL A 254 3.68 -1.05 20.00
C VAL A 254 2.43 -0.18 20.12
N LEU A 255 1.39 -0.67 20.80
CA LEU A 255 0.17 0.10 21.02
C LEU A 255 0.42 1.35 21.86
N ALA A 256 1.35 1.34 22.83
CA ALA A 256 1.68 2.54 23.60
C ALA A 256 2.36 3.62 22.74
N LEU A 257 3.09 3.24 21.68
CA LEU A 257 3.67 4.19 20.73
C LEU A 257 2.61 4.74 19.78
N ILE A 258 1.70 3.89 19.28
CA ILE A 258 0.60 4.32 18.40
C ILE A 258 -0.34 5.25 19.16
N TRP A 259 -0.76 4.89 20.36
CA TRP A 259 -1.81 5.56 21.13
C TRP A 259 -1.32 6.60 22.14
N ARG A 260 -0.21 7.28 21.86
CA ARG A 260 0.19 8.45 22.65
C ARG A 260 -0.87 9.56 22.50
N ASP A 261 -1.17 10.25 23.59
CA ASP A 261 -2.16 11.34 23.59
C ASP A 261 -1.69 12.56 22.77
N ASP A 262 -0.38 12.76 22.69
CA ASP A 262 0.31 13.82 21.96
C ASP A 262 0.85 13.37 20.60
N ALA A 263 0.47 12.18 20.12
CA ALA A 263 0.97 11.63 18.86
C ALA A 263 0.74 12.59 17.68
N THR A 264 1.79 12.83 16.91
CA THR A 264 1.74 13.54 15.63
C THR A 264 1.86 12.56 14.46
N TRP A 265 1.65 13.06 13.24
CA TRP A 265 1.91 12.30 12.02
C TRP A 265 3.36 11.85 11.88
N ASP A 266 4.31 12.71 12.30
CA ASP A 266 5.72 12.37 12.28
C ASP A 266 6.06 11.29 13.31
N ASP A 267 5.42 11.30 14.49
CA ASP A 267 5.59 10.23 15.47
C ASP A 267 5.10 8.88 14.91
N LEU A 268 3.90 8.84 14.31
CA LEU A 268 3.35 7.63 13.72
C LEU A 268 4.22 7.13 12.55
N ARG A 269 4.67 8.05 11.69
CA ARG A 269 5.61 7.73 10.61
C ARG A 269 6.91 7.17 11.14
N GLN A 270 7.49 7.78 12.18
CA GLN A 270 8.72 7.30 12.79
C GLN A 270 8.56 5.90 13.38
N VAL A 271 7.44 5.59 14.02
CA VAL A 271 7.14 4.24 14.55
C VAL A 271 7.20 3.18 13.44
N LEU A 272 6.69 3.51 12.26
CA LEU A 272 6.66 2.61 11.10
C LEU A 272 8.01 2.56 10.37
N GLU A 273 8.68 3.70 10.23
CA GLU A 273 9.94 3.83 9.50
C GLU A 273 11.18 3.45 10.33
N HIS A 274 11.03 3.13 11.62
CA HIS A 274 12.16 2.85 12.50
C HIS A 274 12.90 1.55 12.15
N ARG A 275 13.82 1.63 11.20
CA ARG A 275 14.63 0.49 10.75
C ARG A 275 15.65 0.09 11.80
N ARG A 276 15.87 -1.23 11.93
CA ARG A 276 17.05 -1.73 12.64
C ARG A 276 18.31 -1.22 11.92
N PRO A 277 19.35 -0.79 12.65
CA PRO A 277 20.67 -0.58 12.05
C PRO A 277 21.10 -1.83 11.27
N GLY A 278 21.40 -1.67 9.97
CA GLY A 278 21.78 -2.77 9.08
C GLY A 278 20.62 -3.56 8.46
N ALA A 279 19.35 -3.18 8.70
CA ALA A 279 18.24 -3.69 7.90
C ALA A 279 18.44 -3.29 6.43
N ASP A 280 18.01 -4.16 5.51
CA ASP A 280 18.09 -3.87 4.09
C ASP A 280 17.45 -2.49 3.82
N PRO A 281 18.17 -1.55 3.17
CA PRO A 281 17.60 -0.31 2.67
C PRO A 281 16.32 -0.49 1.83
N LEU A 282 16.02 -1.71 1.40
CA LEU A 282 14.87 -2.08 0.59
C LEU A 282 13.73 -2.73 1.39
N SER A 283 13.94 -3.13 2.65
CA SER A 283 12.81 -3.54 3.50
C SER A 283 12.05 -2.28 3.93
N VAL A 284 10.98 -1.96 3.21
CA VAL A 284 10.06 -0.90 3.61
C VAL A 284 8.97 -1.49 4.49
N ALA A 285 8.51 -0.72 5.47
CA ALA A 285 7.43 -1.17 6.35
C ALA A 285 6.17 -1.48 5.52
N PRO A 286 5.47 -2.58 5.79
CA PRO A 286 4.25 -2.94 5.05
C PRO A 286 3.07 -1.99 5.30
N VAL A 287 3.20 -1.04 6.24
CA VAL A 287 2.29 0.09 6.39
C VAL A 287 3.10 1.37 6.58
N LEU A 288 2.69 2.45 5.93
CA LEU A 288 3.29 3.78 6.06
C LEU A 288 2.24 4.85 6.33
N CYS A 289 2.68 5.92 6.97
CA CYS A 289 1.92 7.16 7.09
C CYS A 289 2.58 8.21 6.21
N LYS A 290 1.93 8.60 5.11
CA LYS A 290 2.38 9.69 4.24
C LYS A 290 1.64 10.97 4.62
N HIS A 291 2.41 12.00 4.98
CA HIS A 291 1.89 13.35 5.20
C HIS A 291 2.57 14.30 4.21
N MET A 292 1.81 14.80 3.24
CA MET A 292 2.24 15.88 2.37
C MET A 292 1.58 17.18 2.83
N PRO A 293 2.33 18.12 3.43
CA PRO A 293 1.77 19.39 3.83
C PRO A 293 1.27 20.15 2.60
N ALA A 294 0.26 20.99 2.81
CA ALA A 294 -0.23 21.91 1.79
C ALA A 294 0.93 22.77 1.27
N LEU A 295 1.30 22.60 -0.01
CA LEU A 295 2.25 23.51 -0.64
C LEU A 295 1.60 24.91 -0.68
N GLY A 296 2.31 25.90 -0.14
CA GLY A 296 1.81 27.27 0.04
C GLY A 296 1.13 27.79 -1.22
N GLY A 297 -0.19 27.99 -1.15
CA GLY A 297 -1.03 28.30 -2.33
C GLY A 297 -2.47 27.79 -2.26
N GLY A 298 -2.93 27.26 -1.13
CA GLY A 298 -4.32 26.78 -0.97
C GLY A 298 -4.54 25.31 -1.35
N GLY A 299 -3.47 24.55 -1.62
CA GLY A 299 -3.55 23.09 -1.75
C GLY A 299 -4.02 22.44 -0.45
N ARG A 300 -4.80 21.36 -0.53
CA ARG A 300 -5.14 20.56 0.65
C ARG A 300 -3.91 19.75 1.09
N ALA A 301 -3.61 19.75 2.38
CA ALA A 301 -2.67 18.78 2.93
C ALA A 301 -3.21 17.37 2.65
N ASN A 302 -2.37 16.47 2.15
CA ASN A 302 -2.76 15.12 1.82
C ASN A 302 -2.12 14.16 2.81
N THR A 303 -2.95 13.56 3.67
CA THR A 303 -2.55 12.55 4.66
C THR A 303 -3.19 11.23 4.29
N THR A 304 -2.36 10.21 4.05
CA THR A 304 -2.81 8.86 3.70
C THR A 304 -2.09 7.83 4.55
N VAL A 305 -2.78 6.74 4.87
CA VAL A 305 -2.14 5.51 5.34
C VAL A 305 -1.98 4.58 4.14
N GLU A 306 -0.77 4.11 3.89
CA GLU A 306 -0.44 3.26 2.74
C GLU A 306 -0.21 1.83 3.20
N PHE A 307 -0.90 0.87 2.58
CA PHE A 307 -0.72 -0.56 2.78
C PHE A 307 0.13 -1.15 1.66
N ARG A 308 1.22 -1.84 2.01
CA ARG A 308 2.23 -2.37 1.08
C ARG A 308 2.47 -3.87 1.18
N HIS A 309 1.57 -4.59 1.86
CA HIS A 309 1.76 -6.02 2.15
C HIS A 309 1.78 -6.85 0.86
N ALA A 310 0.81 -6.62 -0.02
CA ALA A 310 0.62 -7.42 -1.22
C ALA A 310 1.76 -7.26 -2.22
N GLN A 311 2.10 -8.38 -2.87
CA GLN A 311 2.85 -8.36 -4.11
C GLN A 311 2.08 -7.63 -5.20
N THR A 312 2.82 -7.06 -6.15
CA THR A 312 2.23 -6.64 -7.42
C THR A 312 1.51 -7.79 -8.08
N SER A 313 0.43 -7.47 -8.77
CA SER A 313 -0.24 -8.38 -9.70
C SER A 313 -0.74 -7.61 -10.92
N PHE A 314 -0.76 -8.30 -12.06
CA PHE A 314 -1.47 -7.86 -13.27
C PHE A 314 -2.86 -8.52 -13.37
N SER A 315 -3.27 -9.28 -12.35
CA SER A 315 -4.66 -9.70 -12.14
C SER A 315 -5.47 -8.50 -11.68
N HIS A 316 -6.34 -8.01 -12.56
CA HIS A 316 -7.31 -6.97 -12.23
C HIS A 316 -8.21 -7.42 -11.07
N ARG A 317 -8.61 -8.70 -11.03
CA ARG A 317 -9.37 -9.26 -9.92
C ARG A 317 -8.61 -9.16 -8.60
N PHE A 318 -7.35 -9.57 -8.54
CA PHE A 318 -6.55 -9.47 -7.31
C PHE A 318 -6.40 -8.03 -6.85
N VAL A 319 -6.07 -7.09 -7.76
CA VAL A 319 -5.93 -5.69 -7.39
C VAL A 319 -7.23 -5.13 -6.81
N ARG A 320 -8.38 -5.44 -7.43
CA ARG A 320 -9.69 -5.05 -6.92
C ARG A 320 -9.97 -5.64 -5.55
N GLU A 321 -9.85 -6.96 -5.38
CA GLU A 321 -10.16 -7.63 -4.12
C GLU A 321 -9.23 -7.16 -2.98
N TRP A 322 -7.93 -7.01 -3.26
CA TRP A 322 -6.99 -6.46 -2.29
C TRP A 322 -7.34 -5.02 -1.89
N THR A 323 -7.74 -4.18 -2.84
CA THR A 323 -8.20 -2.82 -2.56
C THR A 323 -9.47 -2.83 -1.69
N ARG A 324 -10.43 -3.73 -1.97
CA ARG A 324 -11.63 -3.92 -1.13
C ARG A 324 -11.28 -4.37 0.28
N LEU A 325 -10.30 -5.26 0.44
CA LEU A 325 -9.80 -5.68 1.76
C LEU A 325 -9.23 -4.49 2.55
N VAL A 326 -8.43 -3.63 1.92
CA VAL A 326 -7.89 -2.42 2.55
C VAL A 326 -9.00 -1.42 2.90
N LEU A 327 -9.99 -1.25 2.01
CA LEU A 327 -11.17 -0.42 2.27
C LEU A 327 -11.98 -0.93 3.46
N ALA A 328 -12.16 -2.25 3.59
CA ALA A 328 -12.83 -2.86 4.76
C ALA A 328 -12.13 -2.49 6.07
N ILE A 329 -10.79 -2.56 6.10
CA ILE A 329 -9.99 -2.10 7.26
C ILE A 329 -10.26 -0.62 7.56
N GLY A 330 -10.33 0.21 6.51
CA GLY A 330 -10.72 1.61 6.61
C GLY A 330 -12.09 1.84 7.22
N ARG A 331 -13.09 1.13 6.72
CA ARG A 331 -14.47 1.23 7.19
C ARG A 331 -14.60 0.86 8.65
N VAL A 332 -13.97 -0.24 9.08
CA VAL A 332 -13.94 -0.61 10.50
C VAL A 332 -13.29 0.48 11.34
N ALA A 333 -12.23 1.14 10.86
CA ALA A 333 -11.60 2.25 11.59
C ALA A 333 -12.50 3.50 11.73
N LEU A 334 -13.55 3.65 10.92
CA LEU A 334 -14.55 4.73 11.02
C LEU A 334 -15.68 4.44 12.02
N LEU A 335 -15.80 3.22 12.53
CA LEU A 335 -16.86 2.83 13.47
C LEU A 335 -16.87 3.72 14.73
N PRO A 336 -18.04 3.89 15.38
CA PRO A 336 -18.10 4.42 16.75
C PRO A 336 -17.17 3.66 17.69
N VAL A 337 -16.71 4.31 18.77
CA VAL A 337 -15.67 3.77 19.67
C VAL A 337 -16.02 2.37 20.19
N ASP A 338 -17.28 2.18 20.61
CA ASP A 338 -17.73 0.92 21.19
C ASP A 338 -17.82 -0.19 20.13
N ASP A 339 -18.30 0.13 18.92
CA ASP A 339 -18.40 -0.82 17.81
C ASP A 339 -17.02 -1.18 17.25
N TYR A 340 -16.12 -0.19 17.11
CA TYR A 340 -14.72 -0.42 16.76
C TYR A 340 -14.06 -1.39 17.75
N ARG A 341 -14.23 -1.16 19.05
CA ARG A 341 -13.66 -2.02 20.10
C ARG A 341 -14.26 -3.42 20.06
N ARG A 342 -15.56 -3.55 19.76
CA ARG A 342 -16.24 -4.83 19.60
C ARG A 342 -15.65 -5.60 18.42
N ALA A 343 -15.57 -4.99 17.24
CA ALA A 343 -14.97 -5.57 16.05
C ALA A 343 -13.52 -6.01 16.29
N LEU A 344 -12.71 -5.15 16.93
CA LEU A 344 -11.33 -5.47 17.29
C LEU A 344 -11.23 -6.65 18.27
N THR A 345 -12.20 -6.78 19.19
CA THR A 345 -12.28 -7.92 20.11
C THR A 345 -12.60 -9.22 19.35
N SER A 346 -13.62 -9.22 18.50
CA SER A 346 -14.01 -10.42 17.74
C SER A 346 -12.90 -10.92 16.83
N MET A 347 -12.25 -10.01 16.09
CA MET A 347 -11.09 -10.36 15.26
C MET A 347 -9.90 -10.88 16.10
N TRP A 348 -9.65 -10.31 17.28
CA TRP A 348 -8.59 -10.79 18.18
C TRP A 348 -8.86 -12.20 18.72
N GLU A 349 -10.12 -12.50 19.00
CA GLU A 349 -10.55 -13.83 19.45
C GLU A 349 -10.49 -14.85 18.31
N ALA A 350 -10.95 -14.49 17.11
CA ALA A 350 -10.84 -15.30 15.90
C ALA A 350 -9.36 -15.59 15.54
N ALA A 351 -8.46 -14.64 15.76
CA ALA A 351 -7.01 -14.82 15.60
C ALA A 351 -6.37 -15.78 16.64
N GLY A 352 -7.16 -16.38 17.54
CA GLY A 352 -6.67 -17.24 18.59
C GLY A 352 -5.78 -16.49 19.58
N ARG A 353 -6.06 -15.20 19.83
CA ARG A 353 -5.30 -14.33 20.75
C ARG A 353 -3.81 -14.27 20.44
N GLY A 354 -3.48 -14.22 19.15
CA GLY A 354 -2.10 -14.12 18.64
C GLY A 354 -1.34 -15.45 18.56
N GLN A 355 -2.01 -16.59 18.81
CA GLN A 355 -1.42 -17.93 18.66
C GLN A 355 -1.93 -18.67 17.43
N GLY A 356 -3.01 -18.20 16.80
CA GLY A 356 -3.59 -18.83 15.63
C GLY A 356 -2.73 -18.67 14.39
N ARG A 357 -2.51 -19.77 13.68
CA ARG A 357 -1.99 -19.79 12.30
C ARG A 357 -2.78 -20.81 11.51
N GLY A 358 -2.86 -20.60 10.20
CA GLY A 358 -3.53 -21.51 9.28
C GLY A 358 -4.78 -20.92 8.67
N GLU A 359 -5.34 -21.68 7.73
CA GLU A 359 -6.45 -21.26 6.88
C GLU A 359 -7.69 -20.93 7.70
N GLY A 360 -8.10 -21.83 8.60
CA GLY A 360 -9.28 -21.63 9.43
C GLY A 360 -9.21 -20.37 10.30
N VAL A 361 -8.03 -20.03 10.82
CA VAL A 361 -7.81 -18.78 11.57
C VAL A 361 -7.93 -17.58 10.64
N SER A 362 -7.27 -17.64 9.48
CA SER A 362 -7.24 -16.53 8.53
C SER A 362 -8.64 -16.22 7.99
N MET A 363 -9.40 -17.27 7.61
CA MET A 363 -10.75 -17.13 7.11
C MET A 363 -11.75 -16.73 8.20
N ALA A 364 -11.54 -17.15 9.46
CA ALA A 364 -12.34 -16.65 10.57
C ALA A 364 -12.12 -15.15 10.80
N VAL A 365 -10.86 -14.70 10.84
CA VAL A 365 -10.54 -13.26 10.97
C VAL A 365 -11.06 -12.45 9.78
N LEU A 366 -10.95 -12.98 8.56
CA LEU A 366 -11.48 -12.34 7.36
C LEU A 366 -13.01 -12.18 7.41
N ARG A 367 -13.73 -13.17 7.93
CA ARG A 367 -15.18 -13.10 8.11
C ARG A 367 -15.56 -12.01 9.12
N GLU A 368 -14.92 -12.00 10.29
CA GLU A 368 -15.16 -10.94 11.30
C GLU A 368 -14.85 -9.54 10.75
N LEU A 369 -13.81 -9.40 9.92
CA LEU A 369 -13.50 -8.14 9.24
C LEU A 369 -14.59 -7.77 8.22
N SER A 370 -15.07 -8.74 7.42
CA SER A 370 -16.14 -8.52 6.44
C SER A 370 -17.42 -8.06 7.13
N ASP A 371 -17.88 -8.79 8.15
CA ASP A 371 -19.10 -8.50 8.89
C ASP A 371 -19.03 -7.11 9.53
N ALA A 372 -17.91 -6.78 10.20
CA ALA A 372 -17.72 -5.46 10.81
C ALA A 372 -17.65 -4.32 9.77
N ALA A 373 -17.10 -4.58 8.58
CA ALA A 373 -17.06 -3.59 7.52
C ALA A 373 -18.44 -3.34 6.89
N GLU A 374 -19.25 -4.39 6.74
CA GLU A 374 -20.66 -4.27 6.33
C GLU A 374 -21.47 -3.46 7.35
N GLU A 375 -21.31 -3.74 8.65
CA GLU A 375 -21.91 -2.93 9.73
C GLU A 375 -21.46 -1.47 9.66
N ALA A 376 -20.23 -1.22 9.23
CA ALA A 376 -19.68 0.12 9.01
C ALA A 376 -20.14 0.79 7.70
N GLY A 377 -21.05 0.17 6.95
CA GLY A 377 -21.62 0.70 5.72
C GLY A 377 -20.75 0.51 4.47
N MET A 378 -19.88 -0.51 4.45
CA MET A 378 -19.10 -0.88 3.26
C MET A 378 -20.04 -1.27 2.10
N PRO A 379 -19.88 -0.66 0.91
CA PRO A 379 -20.72 -0.99 -0.24
C PRO A 379 -20.52 -2.44 -0.73
N GLY A 380 -21.57 -3.06 -1.28
CA GLY A 380 -21.46 -4.29 -2.06
C GLY A 380 -21.32 -5.59 -1.27
N GLY A 381 -21.82 -5.64 -0.02
CA GLY A 381 -22.05 -6.90 0.72
C GLY A 381 -20.77 -7.61 1.19
N GLY A 382 -19.78 -6.84 1.65
CA GLY A 382 -18.58 -7.37 2.28
C GLY A 382 -17.47 -7.82 1.34
N LEU A 383 -16.66 -8.75 1.83
CA LEU A 383 -15.48 -9.30 1.15
C LEU A 383 -15.81 -10.64 0.48
N ASP A 384 -15.23 -10.91 -0.70
CA ASP A 384 -15.37 -12.19 -1.39
C ASP A 384 -14.56 -13.28 -0.67
N LEU A 385 -15.18 -13.92 0.33
CA LEU A 385 -14.55 -14.97 1.14
C LEU A 385 -14.14 -16.18 0.30
N ALA A 386 -14.88 -16.48 -0.77
CA ALA A 386 -14.57 -17.62 -1.65
C ALA A 386 -13.27 -17.36 -2.43
N TYR A 387 -13.13 -16.16 -3.00
CA TYR A 387 -11.90 -15.72 -3.64
C TYR A 387 -10.70 -15.81 -2.69
N TRP A 388 -10.82 -15.26 -1.47
CA TRP A 388 -9.72 -15.25 -0.52
C TRP A 388 -9.34 -16.64 0.00
N THR A 389 -10.29 -17.56 0.07
CA THR A 389 -10.03 -18.98 0.41
C THR A 389 -9.14 -19.63 -0.65
N ILE A 390 -9.50 -19.47 -1.93
CA ILE A 390 -8.70 -19.98 -3.06
C ILE A 390 -7.31 -19.34 -3.04
N ARG A 391 -7.28 -18.01 -2.93
CA ARG A 391 -6.03 -17.25 -2.93
C ARG A 391 -5.10 -17.64 -1.79
N TYR A 392 -5.64 -17.87 -0.60
CA TYR A 392 -4.87 -18.36 0.54
C TYR A 392 -4.22 -19.71 0.22
N ALA A 393 -4.98 -20.66 -0.34
CA ALA A 393 -4.47 -21.99 -0.69
C ALA A 393 -3.36 -21.94 -1.74
N GLU A 394 -3.50 -21.07 -2.75
CA GLU A 394 -2.48 -20.79 -3.77
C GLU A 394 -1.17 -20.29 -3.12
N MET A 395 -1.26 -19.25 -2.28
CA MET A 395 -0.09 -18.70 -1.58
C MET A 395 0.57 -19.70 -0.63
N ARG A 396 -0.20 -20.58 0.03
CA ARG A 396 0.36 -21.62 0.92
C ARG A 396 1.03 -22.76 0.17
N THR A 397 0.62 -23.02 -1.07
CA THR A 397 1.18 -24.09 -1.90
C THR A 397 2.31 -23.60 -2.81
N PHE A 398 2.80 -22.37 -2.59
CA PHE A 398 3.84 -21.72 -3.41
C PHE A 398 3.47 -21.63 -4.89
N ARG A 399 2.15 -21.56 -5.18
CA ARG A 399 1.64 -21.31 -6.52
C ARG A 399 1.19 -19.87 -6.57
N ASN A 400 2.06 -18.98 -7.02
CA ASN A 400 1.68 -17.60 -7.23
C ASN A 400 1.05 -17.47 -8.63
N PRO A 401 -0.25 -17.19 -8.76
CA PRO A 401 -0.89 -17.10 -10.07
C PRO A 401 -0.65 -15.74 -10.75
N ASP A 402 -0.02 -14.78 -10.05
CA ASP A 402 0.30 -13.46 -10.62
C ASP A 402 1.54 -13.50 -11.52
N ILE A 403 2.31 -14.59 -11.47
CA ILE A 403 3.55 -14.74 -12.22
C ILE A 403 3.71 -16.14 -12.83
N ASP A 404 4.43 -16.22 -13.94
CA ASP A 404 4.85 -17.49 -14.52
C ASP A 404 6.19 -17.99 -13.91
N GLN A 405 6.70 -19.09 -14.45
CA GLN A 405 7.97 -19.69 -14.00
C GLN A 405 9.20 -18.80 -14.24
N GLU A 406 9.10 -17.80 -15.12
CA GLU A 406 10.14 -16.80 -15.42
C GLU A 406 9.91 -15.47 -14.69
N SER A 407 8.93 -15.42 -13.78
CA SER A 407 8.48 -14.21 -13.07
C SER A 407 7.87 -13.13 -13.97
N LYS A 408 7.41 -13.49 -15.17
CA LYS A 408 6.61 -12.60 -16.02
C LYS A 408 5.24 -12.42 -15.37
N ALA A 409 4.73 -11.20 -15.42
CA ALA A 409 3.39 -10.91 -14.97
C ALA A 409 2.37 -11.73 -15.79
N VAL A 410 1.40 -12.32 -15.09
CA VAL A 410 0.29 -13.05 -15.69
C VAL A 410 -0.97 -12.19 -15.61
N LEU A 411 -1.68 -12.04 -16.73
CA LEU A 411 -3.00 -11.40 -16.76
C LEU A 411 -4.06 -12.38 -16.24
N ASP A 412 -5.19 -11.85 -15.77
CA ASP A 412 -6.37 -12.69 -15.55
C ASP A 412 -6.71 -13.43 -16.86
N GLU A 413 -7.01 -14.73 -16.77
CA GLU A 413 -7.64 -15.42 -17.90
C GLU A 413 -8.96 -14.72 -18.18
N ASP A 414 -9.15 -14.22 -19.41
CA ASP A 414 -10.31 -13.46 -19.83
C ASP A 414 -11.64 -14.17 -19.43
N GLY A 415 -12.20 -13.76 -18.29
CA GLY A 415 -13.61 -13.90 -17.94
C GLY A 415 -14.23 -15.31 -17.86
N LEU A 416 -13.47 -16.39 -17.78
CA LEU A 416 -14.04 -17.76 -17.79
C LEU A 416 -14.16 -18.47 -16.43
N ILE A 417 -14.05 -17.75 -15.31
CA ILE A 417 -14.42 -18.31 -14.00
C ILE A 417 -15.61 -17.53 -13.46
N VAL A 418 -16.80 -18.05 -13.82
CA VAL A 418 -18.13 -17.72 -13.28
C VAL A 418 -18.23 -18.14 -11.82
#